data_AF-A0AAI8GNT3-F1
#
_entry.id   AF-A0AAI8GNT3-F1
#
_cell.length_a   1.000
_cell.length_b   1.000
_cell.length_c   1.000
_cell.angle_alpha   90.00
_cell.angle_beta   90.00
_cell.angle_gamma   90.00
#
_symmetry.space_group_name_H-M   'P 1'
#
loop_
_entity.id
_entity.type
_entity.pdbx_description
1 polymer ?
#
loop_
_entity_poly.entity_id
_entity_poly.type
_entity_poly.pdbx_seq_one_letter_code
_entity_poly.pdbx_strand_id
1 'polypeptide(L)' 'MSDFYVVLSLCIYLAVATAFLTETYAEGERVGGFWDRDRVIGLLMCAVWPALTCAVAVAAIWSSKSTVGLNISAQ' A
#
# COMPACT_ATOMS: atom_id res chain seq x y z
N MET A 1 -11.35 16.87 -7.70
CA MET A 1 -11.23 16.98 -6.23
C MET A 1 -11.02 15.62 -5.57
N SER A 2 -11.64 14.53 -6.05
CA SER A 2 -11.44 13.16 -5.59
C SER A 2 -9.97 12.70 -5.60
N ASP A 3 -9.20 13.04 -6.63
CA ASP A 3 -7.83 12.55 -6.81
C ASP A 3 -6.88 13.06 -5.71
N PHE A 4 -7.10 14.28 -5.22
CA PHE A 4 -6.33 14.85 -4.12
C PHE A 4 -6.53 14.06 -2.82
N TYR A 5 -7.77 13.66 -2.52
CA TYR A 5 -8.06 12.82 -1.36
C TYR A 5 -7.45 11.43 -1.48
N VAL A 6 -7.45 10.84 -2.68
CA VAL A 6 -6.81 9.54 -2.93
C VAL A 6 -5.30 9.61 -2.68
N VAL A 7 -4.63 10.64 -3.22
CA VAL A 7 -3.19 10.84 -3.02
C VAL A 7 -2.87 11.12 -1.55
N LEU A 8 -3.66 11.98 -0.88
CA LEU A 8 -3.48 12.28 0.54
C LEU A 8 -3.66 11.02 1.41
N SER A 9 -4.70 10.22 1.15
CA SER A 9 -4.94 8.96 1.87
C SER A 9 -3.80 7.97 1.64
N LEU A 10 -3.27 7.84 0.41
CA LEU A 10 -2.12 6.99 0.12
C LEU A 10 -0.86 7.47 0.86
N CYS A 11 -0.60 8.77 0.90
CA CYS A 11 0.55 9.33 1.63
C CYS A 11 0.45 9.06 3.14
N ILE A 12 -0.71 9.29 3.75
CA ILE A 12 -0.94 9.00 5.17
C ILE A 12 -0.78 7.51 5.44
N TYR A 13 -1.37 6.66 4.60
CA TYR A 13 -1.23 5.21 4.74
C TYR A 13 0.22 4.74 4.64
N LEU A 14 0.97 5.27 3.68
CA LEU A 14 2.38 4.93 3.47
C LEU A 14 3.22 5.37 4.69
N ALA A 15 2.96 6.56 5.23
CA ALA A 15 3.65 7.06 6.42
C ALA A 15 3.37 6.20 7.66
N VAL A 16 2.13 5.75 7.85
CA VAL A 16 1.79 4.84 8.96
C VAL A 16 2.47 3.49 8.75
N ALA A 17 2.41 2.93 7.54
CA ALA A 17 3.04 1.65 7.23
C ALA A 17 4.57 1.69 7.44
N THR A 18 5.25 2.76 7.04
CA THR A 18 6.69 2.91 7.26
C THR A 18 7.04 3.14 8.73
N ALA A 19 6.20 3.82 9.51
CA ALA A 19 6.40 3.95 10.95
C ALA A 19 6.34 2.58 11.65
N PHE A 20 5.31 1.77 11.36
CA PHE A 20 5.20 0.41 11.91
C PHE A 20 6.31 -0.52 11.43
N LEU A 21 6.73 -0.39 10.17
CA LEU A 21 7.88 -1.12 9.63
C LEU A 21 9.17 -0.79 10.38
N THR A 22 9.42 0.50 10.62
CA THR A 22 10.64 0.99 11.28
C THR A 22 10.69 0.55 12.74
N GLU A 23 9.58 0.67 13.48
CA GLU A 23 9.50 0.21 14.86
C GLU A 23 9.70 -1.30 14.96
N THR A 24 9.02 -2.10 14.12
CA THR A 24 9.16 -3.57 14.12
C THR A 24 10.59 -3.99 13.78
N TYR A 25 11.25 -3.28 12.87
CA TYR A 25 12.64 -3.52 12.50
C TYR A 25 13.62 -3.15 13.62
N ALA A 26 13.49 -1.95 14.19
CA ALA A 26 14.33 -1.48 15.29
C ALA A 26 14.21 -2.39 16.51
N GLU A 27 13.00 -2.84 16.80
CA GLU A 27 12.69 -3.77 17.87
C GLU A 27 13.33 -5.15 17.62
N GLY A 28 13.42 -5.61 16.35
CA GLY A 28 14.16 -6.82 15.97
C GLY A 28 15.69 -6.69 16.12
N GLU A 29 16.25 -5.53 15.80
CA GLU A 29 17.68 -5.27 16.01
C GLU A 29 18.05 -5.18 17.50
N ARG A 30 17.20 -4.56 18.33
CA ARG A 30 17.43 -4.39 19.77
C ARG A 30 17.47 -5.72 20.55
N VAL A 31 16.81 -6.76 20.07
CA VAL A 31 16.78 -8.10 20.69
C VAL A 31 17.98 -8.96 20.23
N GLY A 32 19.02 -8.34 19.66
CA GLY A 32 20.24 -9.02 19.26
C GLY A 32 20.09 -9.88 18.00
N GLY A 33 19.15 -9.52 17.11
CA GLY A 33 18.94 -10.21 15.84
C GLY A 33 18.12 -11.50 15.92
N PHE A 34 17.54 -11.82 17.08
CA PHE A 34 16.53 -12.88 17.20
C PHE A 34 15.19 -12.37 16.66
N TRP A 35 14.87 -12.77 15.44
CA TRP A 35 13.59 -12.47 14.80
C TRP A 35 12.62 -13.63 14.99
N ASP A 36 11.60 -13.41 15.83
CA ASP A 36 10.47 -14.33 15.91
C ASP A 36 9.66 -14.32 14.60
N ARG A 37 9.13 -15.48 14.22
CA ARG A 37 8.32 -15.63 12.98
C ARG A 37 7.16 -14.65 12.94
N ASP A 38 6.53 -14.37 14.09
CA ASP A 38 5.42 -13.42 14.20
C ASP A 38 5.84 -11.99 13.85
N ARG A 39 7.07 -11.57 14.20
CA ARG A 39 7.60 -10.25 13.84
C ARG A 39 7.85 -10.13 12.33
N VAL A 40 8.38 -11.18 11.71
CA VAL A 40 8.58 -11.24 10.26
C VAL A 40 7.24 -11.18 9.52
N ILE A 41 6.22 -11.89 10.02
CA ILE A 41 4.87 -11.85 9.46
C ILE A 41 4.25 -10.46 9.61
N GLY A 42 4.41 -9.82 10.78
CA GLY A 42 3.96 -8.43 10.99
C GLY A 42 4.62 -7.44 10.03
N LEU A 43 5.92 -7.61 9.77
CA LEU A 43 6.68 -6.80 8.83
C LEU A 43 6.20 -7.02 7.38
N LEU A 44 5.97 -8.28 6.99
CA LEU A 44 5.41 -8.63 5.68
C LEU A 44 4.01 -8.08 5.50
N MET A 45 3.15 -8.17 6.52
CA MET A 45 1.80 -7.59 6.50
C MET A 45 1.84 -6.07 6.35
N CYS A 46 2.79 -5.39 7.02
CA CYS A 46 3.01 -3.94 6.82
C CYS A 46 3.43 -3.58 5.40
N ALA A 47 4.10 -4.47 4.65
CA ALA A 47 4.49 -4.22 3.26
C ALA A 47 3.41 -4.66 2.25
N VAL A 48 2.69 -5.74 2.54
CA VAL A 48 1.62 -6.29 1.69
C VAL A 48 0.45 -5.33 1.61
N TRP A 49 0.02 -4.73 2.72
CA TRP A 49 -1.15 -3.85 2.73
C TRP A 49 -1.03 -2.61 1.83
N PRO A 50 0.08 -1.84 1.91
CA PRO A 50 0.34 -0.72 1.00
C PRO A 50 0.43 -1.16 -0.45
N ALA A 51 1.12 -2.28 -0.72
CA ALA A 51 1.25 -2.82 -2.07
C ALA A 51 -0.12 -3.20 -2.66
N LEU A 52 -1.00 -3.80 -1.85
CA LEU A 52 -2.35 -4.20 -2.25
C LEU A 52 -3.22 -2.97 -2.53
N THR A 53 -3.09 -1.93 -1.71
CA THR A 53 -3.81 -0.66 -1.91
C THR A 53 -3.37 0.03 -3.21
N CYS A 54 -2.07 0.07 -3.49
CA CYS A 54 -1.54 0.56 -4.76
C CYS A 54 -2.03 -0.27 -5.95
N ALA A 55 -2.04 -1.60 -5.83
CA ALA A 55 -2.52 -2.49 -6.89
C ALA A 55 -3.99 -2.26 -7.21
N VAL A 56 -4.84 -2.10 -6.18
CA VAL A 56 -6.27 -1.78 -6.35
C VAL A 56 -6.45 -0.40 -6.99
N ALA A 57 -5.68 0.60 -6.57
CA ALA A 57 -5.73 1.94 -7.17
C ALA A 57 -5.36 1.91 -8.66
N VAL A 58 -4.28 1.21 -9.02
CA VAL A 58 -3.86 1.04 -10.42
C VAL A 58 -4.92 0.29 -11.24
N ALA A 59 -5.48 -0.80 -10.69
CA ALA A 59 -6.53 -1.57 -11.35
C ALA A 59 -7.80 -0.73 -11.59
N ALA A 60 -8.20 0.10 -10.62
CA ALA A 60 -9.35 1.00 -10.75
C ALA A 60 -9.13 2.06 -11.84
N ILE A 61 -7.92 2.63 -11.92
CA ILE A 61 -7.54 3.60 -12.96
C ILE A 61 -7.58 2.93 -14.35
N TRP A 62 -7.01 1.72 -14.47
CA TRP A 62 -7.03 0.95 -15.72
C TRP A 62 -8.46 0.63 -16.17
N SER A 63 -9.31 0.15 -15.27
CA SER A 63 -10.71 -0.18 -15.56
C SER A 63 -11.51 1.04 -16.04
N SER A 64 -11.29 2.21 -15.41
CA SER A 64 -11.94 3.46 -15.83
C SER A 64 -11.55 3.86 -17.25
N LYS A 65 -10.27 3.70 -17.62
CA LYS A 65 -9.76 4.04 -18.96
C LYS A 65 -10.33 3.12 -20.05
N SER A 66 -10.46 1.82 -19.76
CA SER A 66 -11.04 0.84 -20.70
C SER A 66 -12.53 1.08 -20.95
N THR A 67 -13.28 1.46 -19.91
CA THR A 67 -14.72 1.74 -20.02
C THR A 67 -15.00 2.98 -20.87
N VAL A 68 -14.19 4.04 -20.71
CA VAL A 68 -14.32 5.27 -21.51
C VAL A 68 -13.96 5.03 -22.98
N GLY A 69 -12.91 4.25 -23.27
CA GLY A 69 -12.50 3.95 -24.65
C GLY A 69 -13.54 3.17 -25.45
N LEU A 70 -14.24 2.22 -24.81
CA LEU A 70 -15.34 1.48 -25.43
C LEU A 70 -16.54 2.39 -25.78
N ASN A 71 -16.89 3.34 -24.90
CA ASN A 71 -18.00 4.26 -25.13
C ASN A 71 -17.76 5.22 -26.29
N ILE A 72 -16.51 5.67 -26.50
CA ILE A 72 -16.14 6.55 -27.62
C ILE A 72 -16.13 5.80 -28.96
N SER A 73 -15.86 4.49 -28.94
CA SER A 73 -15.80 3.66 -30.16
C SER A 73 -17.20 3.24 -30.67
N ALA A 74 -18.23 3.42 -29.85
CA ALA A 74 -19.62 3.06 -30.14
C ALA A 74 -20.49 4.24 -30.59
N GLN A 75 -19.95 5.46 -30.58
CA GLN A 75 -20.55 6.66 -31.18
C GLN A 75 -19.97 6.94 -32.57
#